data_AF-A0A061HY29-F1
#
_entry.id   AF-A0A061HY29-F1
#
_cell.length_a   1.000
_cell.length_b   1.000
_cell.length_c   1.000
_cell.angle_alpha   90.00
_cell.angle_beta   90.00
_cell.angle_gamma   90.00
#
_symmetry.space_group_name_H-M   'P 1'
#
loop_
_entity.id
_entity.type
_entity.pdbx_description
1 polymer ?
#
loop_
_entity_poly.entity_id
_entity_poly.type
_entity_poly.pdbx_seq_one_letter_code
_entity_poly.pdbx_strand_id
1 'polypeptide(L)'
;VNTSLMTSDCQELCCCSSRTGLTCHAAGCPSGQVCELQGGVRSCQPARGLCSISVGGNFTTFDGAHSVISSPGVYELSSRCPGLQETVPWYRVVADVQSCHGNDKVVDKFHIFFQDGIVTVTQNKGVWVNGLRVDLPAQVLTSVSVRRMPDGSVLIHQKAGVQVWLGTDGQLNVMVGDDHAAMVCGACGNFDGDQTNDMLDSEGKKPMEKWEAQDFSP
;
A
#
# COMPACT_ATOMS: atom_id res chain seq x y z
N VAL A 1 18.32 -17.68 26.82
CA VAL A 1 18.23 -16.47 25.98
C VAL A 1 16.93 -16.59 25.20
N ASN A 2 15.95 -15.72 25.45
CA ASN A 2 14.72 -15.70 24.66
C ASN A 2 15.00 -14.87 23.42
N THR A 3 15.42 -15.51 22.34
CA THR A 3 15.60 -14.86 21.04
C THR A 3 14.28 -14.89 20.29
N SER A 4 13.87 -13.74 19.76
CA SER A 4 12.75 -13.61 18.84
C SER A 4 13.27 -13.38 17.42
N LEU A 5 12.63 -14.01 16.44
CA LEU A 5 12.97 -13.93 15.03
C LEU A 5 11.69 -13.68 14.22
N MET A 6 11.75 -12.70 13.33
CA MET A 6 10.66 -12.44 12.38
C MET A 6 10.80 -13.35 11.15
N THR A 7 9.71 -13.90 10.63
CA THR A 7 9.72 -14.70 9.39
C THR A 7 10.13 -13.87 8.17
N SER A 8 10.49 -14.55 7.08
CA SER A 8 10.99 -13.92 5.85
C SER A 8 10.00 -12.98 5.17
N ASP A 9 8.73 -13.04 5.51
CA ASP A 9 7.64 -12.21 5.00
C ASP A 9 7.05 -11.28 6.07
N CYS A 10 7.67 -11.23 7.27
CA CYS A 10 7.19 -10.54 8.46
C CYS A 10 5.72 -10.83 8.80
N GLN A 11 5.31 -12.08 8.60
CA GLN A 11 3.96 -12.55 8.95
C GLN A 11 3.90 -13.20 10.33
N GLU A 12 5.03 -13.67 10.87
CA GLU A 12 5.08 -14.27 12.19
C GLU A 12 6.31 -13.83 12.97
N LEU A 13 6.14 -13.72 14.28
CA LEU A 13 7.22 -13.55 15.24
C LEU A 13 7.40 -14.88 15.98
N CYS A 14 8.53 -15.52 15.75
CA CYS A 14 8.91 -16.78 16.37
C CYS A 14 9.82 -16.54 17.57
N CYS A 15 9.40 -17.01 18.74
CA CYS A 15 10.16 -16.95 19.98
C CYS A 15 10.70 -18.33 20.33
N CYS A 16 12.00 -18.42 20.64
CA CYS A 16 12.59 -19.66 21.12
C CYS A 16 12.68 -19.65 22.65
N SER A 17 12.08 -20.67 23.29
CA SER A 17 12.14 -20.89 24.74
C SER A 17 12.66 -22.29 25.05
N SER A 18 13.46 -22.44 26.10
CA SER A 18 13.99 -23.74 26.51
C SER A 18 12.93 -24.73 27.00
N ARG A 19 11.73 -24.26 27.35
CA ARG A 19 10.62 -25.13 27.80
C ARG A 19 9.67 -25.56 26.69
N THR A 20 9.37 -24.66 25.76
CA THR A 20 8.33 -24.88 24.73
C THR A 20 8.90 -25.04 23.32
N GLY A 21 10.22 -24.88 23.14
CA GLY A 21 10.85 -24.85 21.83
C GLY A 21 10.55 -23.56 21.08
N LEU A 22 10.47 -23.66 19.76
CA LEU A 22 10.13 -22.54 18.88
C LEU A 22 8.60 -22.36 18.84
N THR A 23 8.11 -21.19 19.24
CA THR A 23 6.69 -20.84 19.16
C THR A 23 6.53 -19.62 18.26
N CYS A 24 5.75 -19.72 17.20
CA CYS A 24 5.46 -18.62 16.27
C CYS A 24 4.05 -18.07 16.51
N HIS A 25 3.93 -16.75 16.48
CA HIS A 25 2.66 -16.04 16.59
C HIS A 25 2.51 -15.10 15.41
N ALA A 26 1.28 -14.94 14.92
CA ALA A 26 0.97 -13.99 13.87
C ALA A 26 1.46 -12.59 14.28
N ALA A 27 2.25 -11.98 13.41
CA ALA A 27 2.85 -10.67 13.59
C ALA A 27 2.78 -9.89 12.28
N GLY A 28 2.98 -8.58 12.35
CA GLY A 28 3.02 -7.72 11.18
C GLY A 28 3.68 -6.41 11.53
N CYS A 29 4.18 -5.72 10.51
CA CYS A 29 4.68 -4.38 10.73
C CYS A 29 3.52 -3.41 11.00
N PRO A 30 3.72 -2.44 11.91
CA PRO A 30 2.74 -1.38 12.10
C PRO A 30 2.56 -0.56 10.82
N SER A 31 1.45 0.17 10.72
CA SER A 31 1.17 1.08 9.59
C SER A 31 2.29 2.11 9.42
N GLY A 32 2.82 2.26 8.20
CA GLY A 32 3.96 3.13 7.89
C GLY A 32 5.33 2.44 7.99
N GLN A 33 5.36 1.11 8.19
CA GLN A 33 6.59 0.34 8.27
C GLN A 33 6.55 -0.83 7.28
N VAL A 34 7.70 -1.13 6.68
CA VAL A 34 7.91 -2.22 5.74
C VAL A 34 8.85 -3.28 6.34
N CYS A 35 8.76 -4.50 5.81
CA CYS A 35 9.54 -5.64 6.25
C CYS A 35 10.88 -5.70 5.51
N GLU A 36 11.95 -5.20 6.12
CA GLU A 36 13.27 -5.12 5.50
C GLU A 36 14.32 -6.02 6.17
N LEU A 37 15.31 -6.42 5.39
CA LEU A 37 16.51 -7.13 5.86
C LEU A 37 17.58 -6.11 6.25
N GLN A 38 17.86 -5.98 7.54
CA GLN A 38 18.93 -5.11 8.05
C GLN A 38 19.97 -5.97 8.79
N GLY A 39 21.21 -5.98 8.29
CA GLY A 39 22.29 -6.75 8.91
C GLY A 39 22.03 -8.27 8.98
N GLY A 40 21.26 -8.81 8.04
CA GLY A 40 20.89 -10.24 7.99
C GLY A 40 19.67 -10.63 8.83
N VAL A 41 19.03 -9.68 9.53
CA VAL A 41 17.82 -9.90 10.33
C VAL A 41 16.64 -9.14 9.72
N ARG A 42 15.48 -9.82 9.60
CA ARG A 42 14.22 -9.19 9.17
C ARG A 42 13.65 -8.35 10.31
N SER A 43 13.33 -7.09 10.04
CA SER A 43 12.73 -6.17 11.01
C SER A 43 11.78 -5.19 10.33
N CYS A 44 10.87 -4.61 11.11
CA CYS A 44 9.98 -3.57 10.63
C CYS A 44 10.70 -2.22 10.67
N GLN A 45 10.93 -1.66 9.49
CA GLN A 45 11.59 -0.37 9.31
C GLN A 45 10.57 0.66 8.82
N PRO A 46 10.70 1.95 9.16
CA PRO A 46 9.90 2.99 8.54
C PRO A 46 9.93 2.86 7.01
N ALA A 47 8.76 2.89 6.39
CA ALA A 47 8.67 2.89 4.93
C ALA A 47 9.40 4.11 4.39
N ARG A 48 10.35 3.90 3.48
CA ARG A 48 11.08 5.00 2.85
C ARG A 48 10.23 5.69 1.79
N GLY A 49 9.49 4.92 0.99
CA GLY A 49 8.42 5.44 0.14
C GLY A 49 7.07 5.22 0.81
N LEU A 50 6.52 6.25 1.43
CA LEU A 50 5.16 6.24 2.00
C LEU A 50 4.29 7.30 1.31
N CYS A 51 3.33 6.85 0.51
CA CYS A 51 2.29 7.69 -0.05
C CYS A 51 0.99 7.47 0.73
N SER A 52 0.30 8.54 1.10
CA SER A 52 -0.87 8.46 1.99
C SER A 52 -2.02 9.35 1.56
N ILE A 53 -3.25 8.84 1.67
CA ILE A 53 -4.49 9.62 1.69
C ILE A 53 -5.08 9.52 3.10
N SER A 54 -5.10 10.62 3.84
CA SER A 54 -5.74 10.70 5.16
C SER A 54 -7.19 11.13 5.07
N VAL A 55 -7.95 10.92 6.15
CA VAL A 55 -9.30 11.46 6.31
C VAL A 55 -9.29 12.98 6.08
N GLY A 56 -10.27 13.47 5.32
CA GLY A 56 -10.34 14.88 4.90
C GLY A 56 -9.61 15.16 3.57
N GLY A 57 -8.98 14.15 2.97
CA GLY A 57 -8.38 14.25 1.64
C GLY A 57 -6.94 14.79 1.61
N ASN A 58 -6.26 14.86 2.75
CA ASN A 58 -4.85 15.22 2.79
C ASN A 58 -4.03 14.11 2.10
N PHE A 59 -3.29 14.49 1.07
CA PHE A 59 -2.50 13.61 0.24
C PHE A 59 -1.00 13.91 0.41
N THR A 60 -0.20 12.85 0.53
CA THR A 60 1.26 12.93 0.60
C THR A 60 1.85 11.94 -0.41
N THR A 61 2.77 12.39 -1.25
CA THR A 61 3.51 11.56 -2.21
C THR A 61 4.65 10.79 -1.54
N PHE A 62 5.31 9.90 -2.28
CA PHE A 62 6.43 9.12 -1.74
C PHE A 62 7.59 10.00 -1.26
N ASP A 63 7.89 11.11 -1.93
CA ASP A 63 8.96 12.04 -1.55
C ASP A 63 8.50 13.13 -0.57
N GLY A 64 7.25 13.07 -0.12
CA GLY A 64 6.70 13.94 0.91
C GLY A 64 6.00 15.20 0.40
N ALA A 65 5.74 15.32 -0.91
CA ALA A 65 4.98 16.45 -1.43
C ALA A 65 3.52 16.38 -0.93
N HIS A 66 3.01 17.50 -0.42
CA HIS A 66 1.66 17.57 0.16
C HIS A 66 0.66 18.26 -0.78
N SER A 67 -0.57 17.74 -0.79
CA SER A 67 -1.73 18.32 -1.48
C SER A 67 -3.04 17.93 -0.79
N VAL A 68 -4.16 18.46 -1.30
CA VAL A 68 -5.51 18.12 -0.84
C VAL A 68 -6.33 17.67 -2.04
N ILE A 69 -7.05 16.56 -1.89
CA ILE A 69 -7.97 16.03 -2.90
C ILE A 69 -9.21 16.93 -2.93
N SER A 70 -9.38 17.68 -4.02
CA SER A 70 -10.45 18.67 -4.12
C SER A 70 -11.82 18.06 -4.39
N SER A 71 -11.85 16.95 -5.13
CA SER A 71 -13.07 16.33 -5.65
C SER A 71 -13.09 14.83 -5.36
N PRO A 72 -14.27 14.22 -5.12
CA PRO A 72 -14.41 12.78 -5.14
C PRO A 72 -14.10 12.24 -6.54
N GLY A 73 -13.64 11.00 -6.61
CA GLY A 73 -13.27 10.38 -7.88
C GLY A 73 -12.47 9.11 -7.66
N VAL A 74 -12.14 8.44 -8.78
CA VAL A 74 -11.29 7.27 -8.76
C VAL A 74 -9.93 7.64 -9.32
N TYR A 75 -8.87 7.42 -8.56
CA TYR A 75 -7.53 7.90 -8.87
C TYR A 75 -6.51 6.77 -8.91
N GLU A 76 -5.63 6.79 -9.91
CA GLU A 76 -4.44 5.95 -9.96
C GLU A 76 -3.35 6.54 -9.07
N LEU A 77 -3.08 5.86 -7.95
CA LEU A 77 -2.13 6.34 -6.96
C LEU A 77 -0.71 5.98 -7.33
N SER A 78 -0.47 4.71 -7.64
CA SER A 78 0.87 4.23 -7.96
C SER A 78 0.81 2.98 -8.83
N SER A 79 1.67 2.92 -9.83
CA SER A 79 1.91 1.75 -10.66
C SER A 79 3.39 1.65 -10.98
N ARG A 80 3.85 0.43 -11.32
CA ARG A 80 5.18 0.27 -11.92
C ARG A 80 5.18 0.95 -13.29
N CYS A 81 6.09 1.89 -13.54
CA CYS A 81 6.13 2.62 -14.80
C CYS A 81 6.31 1.67 -16.00
N PRO A 82 5.65 1.94 -17.14
CA PRO A 82 5.83 1.16 -18.37
C PRO A 82 7.24 1.35 -18.95
N GLY A 83 7.77 0.30 -19.59
CA GLY A 83 9.03 0.37 -20.35
C GLY A 83 10.33 0.35 -19.53
N LEU A 84 10.25 0.29 -18.20
CA LEU A 84 11.43 0.14 -17.34
C LEU A 84 11.86 -1.33 -17.21
N GLN A 85 13.07 -1.56 -16.68
CA GLN A 85 13.58 -2.91 -16.40
C GLN A 85 12.73 -3.62 -15.34
N GLU A 86 12.55 -4.94 -15.49
CA GLU A 86 11.72 -5.76 -14.59
C GLU A 86 12.48 -6.16 -13.32
N THR A 87 12.97 -5.17 -12.57
CA THR A 87 13.69 -5.37 -11.29
C THR A 87 12.74 -5.45 -10.09
N VAL A 88 11.55 -4.85 -10.20
CA VAL A 88 10.46 -4.93 -9.22
C VAL A 88 9.21 -5.55 -9.85
N PRO A 89 8.40 -6.32 -9.08
CA PRO A 89 7.14 -6.88 -9.56
C PRO A 89 6.17 -5.81 -10.08
N TRP A 90 5.40 -6.15 -11.11
CA TRP A 90 4.37 -5.24 -11.62
C TRP A 90 3.19 -5.13 -10.66
N TYR A 91 2.69 -3.92 -10.49
CA TYR A 91 1.43 -3.62 -9.82
C TYR A 91 0.81 -2.31 -10.34
N ARG A 92 -0.47 -2.10 -10.03
CA ARG A 92 -1.18 -0.81 -10.17
C ARG A 92 -2.20 -0.65 -9.03
N VAL A 93 -2.20 0.49 -8.35
CA VAL A 93 -3.11 0.81 -7.24
C VAL A 93 -4.04 1.93 -7.67
N VAL A 94 -5.34 1.68 -7.56
CA VAL A 94 -6.41 2.61 -7.91
C VAL A 94 -7.35 2.76 -6.70
N ALA A 95 -7.59 3.98 -6.23
CA ALA A 95 -8.40 4.26 -5.06
C ALA A 95 -9.66 5.04 -5.42
N ASP A 96 -10.80 4.63 -4.86
CA ASP A 96 -12.07 5.34 -4.97
C ASP A 96 -12.25 6.23 -3.73
N VAL A 97 -12.17 7.54 -3.96
CA VAL A 97 -12.30 8.58 -2.95
C VAL A 97 -13.70 9.16 -3.00
N GLN A 98 -14.43 9.03 -1.89
CA GLN A 98 -15.81 9.46 -1.76
C GLN A 98 -15.95 10.61 -0.77
N SER A 99 -17.02 11.41 -0.92
CA SER A 99 -17.41 12.39 0.10
C SER A 99 -18.12 11.69 1.26
N CYS A 100 -17.67 11.97 2.49
CA CYS A 100 -18.31 11.59 3.74
C CYS A 100 -18.89 12.84 4.43
N HIS A 101 -19.55 12.65 5.58
CA HIS A 101 -20.19 13.71 6.36
C HIS A 101 -19.34 15.00 6.42
N GLY A 102 -19.96 16.16 6.18
CA GLY A 102 -19.25 17.44 6.26
C GLY A 102 -18.34 17.78 5.08
N ASN A 103 -18.47 17.07 3.94
CA ASN A 103 -17.61 17.16 2.74
C ASN A 103 -16.20 16.58 2.89
N ASP A 104 -15.90 15.88 3.98
CA ASP A 104 -14.63 15.15 4.14
C ASP A 104 -14.45 14.10 3.03
N LYS A 105 -13.20 13.82 2.67
CA LYS A 105 -12.86 12.81 1.67
C LYS A 105 -12.26 11.59 2.36
N VAL A 106 -12.74 10.41 2.01
CA VAL A 106 -12.27 9.12 2.53
C VAL A 106 -12.14 8.11 1.40
N VAL A 107 -11.25 7.13 1.55
CA VAL A 107 -11.16 6.01 0.60
C VAL A 107 -12.18 4.94 0.99
N ASP A 108 -13.24 4.77 0.20
CA ASP A 108 -14.28 3.74 0.43
C ASP A 108 -13.81 2.36 -0.04
N LYS A 109 -13.10 2.32 -1.17
CA LYS A 109 -12.53 1.10 -1.74
C LYS A 109 -11.25 1.39 -2.51
N PHE A 110 -10.42 0.37 -2.64
CA PHE A 110 -9.30 0.40 -3.59
C PHE A 110 -9.16 -0.92 -4.32
N HIS A 111 -8.57 -0.83 -5.50
CA HIS A 111 -8.20 -1.93 -6.36
C HIS A 111 -6.68 -1.98 -6.46
N ILE A 112 -6.11 -3.17 -6.34
CA ILE A 112 -4.72 -3.42 -6.69
C ILE A 112 -4.65 -4.53 -7.73
N PHE A 113 -3.99 -4.21 -8.84
CA PHE A 113 -3.75 -5.13 -9.94
C PHE A 113 -2.34 -5.70 -9.82
N PHE A 114 -2.23 -6.97 -10.19
CA PHE A 114 -1.00 -7.72 -10.32
C PHE A 114 -1.00 -8.41 -11.70
N GLN A 115 0.13 -9.02 -12.07
CA GLN A 115 0.25 -9.69 -13.38
C GLN A 115 -0.80 -10.79 -13.60
N ASP A 116 -1.21 -11.46 -12.52
CA ASP A 116 -2.07 -12.65 -12.54
C ASP A 116 -3.45 -12.42 -11.89
N GLY A 117 -3.82 -11.17 -11.58
CA GLY A 117 -5.17 -10.87 -11.10
C GLY A 117 -5.35 -9.52 -10.43
N ILE A 118 -6.51 -9.35 -9.82
CA ILE A 118 -6.92 -8.13 -9.11
C ILE A 118 -7.40 -8.49 -7.71
N VAL A 119 -6.99 -7.67 -6.73
CA VAL A 119 -7.56 -7.68 -5.38
C VAL A 119 -8.29 -6.37 -5.15
N THR A 120 -9.53 -6.46 -4.64
CA THR A 120 -10.35 -5.30 -4.27
C THR A 120 -10.61 -5.34 -2.78
N VAL A 121 -10.41 -4.22 -2.11
CA VAL A 121 -10.72 -4.05 -0.68
C VAL A 121 -11.70 -2.92 -0.54
N THR A 122 -12.69 -3.12 0.31
CA THR A 122 -13.70 -2.11 0.65
C THR A 122 -13.68 -1.90 2.15
N GLN A 123 -13.94 -0.68 2.61
CA GLN A 123 -13.93 -0.33 4.02
C GLN A 123 -14.91 -1.19 4.84
N ASN A 124 -16.07 -1.54 4.26
CA ASN A 124 -17.18 -2.19 4.99
C ASN A 124 -17.73 -3.49 4.39
N LYS A 125 -17.24 -3.95 3.24
CA LYS A 125 -17.86 -5.08 2.52
C LYS A 125 -16.94 -6.31 2.36
N GLY A 126 -15.65 -6.20 2.67
CA GLY A 126 -14.69 -7.31 2.66
C GLY A 126 -13.57 -7.17 1.62
N VAL A 127 -13.02 -8.32 1.22
CA VAL A 127 -11.94 -8.46 0.22
C VAL A 127 -12.39 -9.41 -0.89
N TRP A 128 -12.09 -9.07 -2.14
CA TRP A 128 -12.36 -9.90 -3.32
C TRP A 128 -11.11 -10.11 -4.14
N VAL A 129 -10.96 -11.32 -4.66
CA VAL A 129 -9.90 -11.70 -5.61
C VAL A 129 -10.58 -12.12 -6.90
N ASN A 130 -10.28 -11.44 -8.01
CA ASN A 130 -10.90 -11.70 -9.31
C ASN A 130 -12.45 -11.74 -9.24
N GLY A 131 -13.05 -10.86 -8.43
CA GLY A 131 -14.49 -10.74 -8.23
C GLY A 131 -15.11 -11.74 -7.23
N LEU A 132 -14.34 -12.68 -6.68
CA LEU A 132 -14.81 -13.63 -5.66
C LEU A 132 -14.41 -13.19 -4.26
N ARG A 133 -15.37 -13.17 -3.34
CA ARG A 133 -15.09 -12.80 -1.94
C ARG A 133 -14.22 -13.86 -1.26
N VAL A 134 -13.25 -13.42 -0.47
CA VAL A 134 -12.35 -14.29 0.28
C VAL A 134 -12.38 -13.98 1.78
N ASP A 135 -12.18 -15.01 2.60
CA ASP A 135 -11.96 -14.86 4.03
C ASP A 135 -10.46 -14.60 4.32
N LEU A 136 -10.17 -13.87 5.41
CA LEU A 136 -8.82 -13.47 5.77
C LEU A 136 -8.34 -14.21 7.04
N PRO A 137 -7.03 -14.50 7.18
CA PRO A 137 -5.95 -14.19 6.24
C PRO A 137 -5.96 -15.11 5.01
N ALA A 138 -5.47 -14.62 3.88
CA ALA A 138 -5.37 -15.40 2.65
C ALA A 138 -4.05 -15.15 1.91
N GLN A 139 -3.44 -16.22 1.41
CA GLN A 139 -2.42 -16.15 0.36
C GLN A 139 -3.17 -16.25 -0.97
N VAL A 140 -3.05 -15.22 -1.80
CA VAL A 140 -3.81 -15.08 -3.04
C VAL A 140 -2.85 -14.76 -4.17
N LEU A 141 -3.21 -15.13 -5.40
CA LEU A 141 -2.33 -14.93 -6.55
C LEU A 141 -0.93 -15.57 -6.30
N THR A 142 0.05 -15.30 -7.16
CA THR A 142 1.37 -15.96 -7.07
C THR A 142 2.17 -15.48 -5.85
N SER A 143 2.05 -14.20 -5.47
CA SER A 143 2.95 -13.58 -4.50
C SER A 143 2.28 -12.54 -3.60
N VAL A 144 0.96 -12.64 -3.39
CA VAL A 144 0.19 -11.64 -2.64
C VAL A 144 -0.39 -12.27 -1.37
N SER A 145 -0.24 -11.57 -0.25
CA SER A 145 -0.88 -11.92 1.01
C SER A 145 -1.84 -10.82 1.42
N VAL A 146 -3.00 -11.20 1.95
CA VAL A 146 -4.01 -10.26 2.45
C VAL A 146 -4.38 -10.64 3.86
N ARG A 147 -4.34 -9.66 4.77
CA ARG A 147 -4.55 -9.88 6.21
C ARG A 147 -5.41 -8.79 6.81
N ARG A 148 -6.21 -9.17 7.79
CA ARG A 148 -6.88 -8.22 8.70
C ARG A 148 -6.02 -8.07 9.94
N MET A 149 -5.73 -6.83 10.29
CA MET A 149 -4.92 -6.49 11.45
C MET A 149 -5.80 -6.38 12.70
N PRO A 150 -5.23 -6.43 13.92
CA PRO A 150 -6.00 -6.41 15.16
C PRO A 150 -6.91 -5.17 15.34
N ASP A 151 -6.53 -4.04 14.75
CA ASP A 151 -7.30 -2.79 14.73
C ASP A 151 -8.44 -2.79 13.69
N GLY A 152 -8.61 -3.89 12.95
CA GLY A 152 -9.63 -4.06 11.92
C GLY A 152 -9.20 -3.61 10.52
N SER A 153 -8.06 -2.93 10.37
CA SER A 153 -7.52 -2.51 9.08
C SER A 153 -7.10 -3.71 8.21
N VAL A 154 -6.94 -3.46 6.91
CA VAL A 154 -6.57 -4.50 5.93
C VAL A 154 -5.23 -4.16 5.30
N LEU A 155 -4.30 -5.12 5.33
CA LEU A 155 -2.99 -5.05 4.69
C LEU A 155 -2.93 -6.02 3.51
N ILE A 156 -2.61 -5.50 2.33
CA ILE A 156 -2.15 -6.27 1.17
C ILE A 156 -0.65 -6.13 1.07
N HIS A 157 0.06 -7.25 0.95
CA HIS A 157 1.50 -7.28 0.77
C HIS A 157 1.87 -8.17 -0.42
N GLN A 158 2.45 -7.56 -1.46
CA GLN A 158 3.11 -8.25 -2.56
C GLN A 158 4.58 -8.50 -2.20
N LYS A 159 5.01 -9.76 -2.27
CA LYS A 159 6.40 -10.13 -1.98
C LYS A 159 7.37 -9.37 -2.89
N ALA A 160 8.36 -8.70 -2.29
CA ALA A 160 9.35 -7.86 -2.98
C ALA A 160 8.72 -6.75 -3.85
N GLY A 161 7.51 -6.30 -3.50
CA GLY A 161 6.79 -5.25 -4.22
C GLY A 161 6.10 -4.31 -3.24
N VAL A 162 4.89 -3.87 -3.62
CA VAL A 162 4.11 -2.89 -2.86
C VAL A 162 3.39 -3.49 -1.65
N GLN A 163 3.24 -2.67 -0.61
CA GLN A 163 2.29 -2.90 0.49
C GLN A 163 1.22 -1.82 0.47
N VAL A 164 -0.06 -2.21 0.61
CA VAL A 164 -1.18 -1.28 0.67
C VAL A 164 -1.99 -1.55 1.94
N TRP A 165 -2.19 -0.52 2.74
CA TRP A 165 -2.89 -0.57 4.01
C TRP A 165 -4.12 0.33 3.98
N LEU A 166 -5.30 -0.22 4.25
CA LEU A 166 -6.54 0.53 4.39
C LEU A 166 -7.01 0.50 5.85
N GLY A 167 -7.00 1.68 6.47
CA GLY A 167 -7.51 1.93 7.82
C GLY A 167 -9.03 1.83 7.90
N THR A 168 -9.54 1.59 9.11
CA THR A 168 -10.99 1.52 9.36
C THR A 168 -11.70 2.87 9.23
N ASP A 169 -10.93 3.97 9.28
CA ASP A 169 -11.37 5.35 9.07
C ASP A 169 -11.32 5.79 7.59
N GLY A 170 -10.82 4.93 6.69
CA GLY A 170 -10.66 5.24 5.27
C GLY A 170 -9.34 5.92 4.92
N GLN A 171 -8.37 5.95 5.84
CA GLN A 171 -6.98 6.28 5.50
C GLN A 171 -6.37 5.16 4.65
N LEU A 172 -5.69 5.53 3.56
CA LEU A 172 -4.99 4.59 2.69
C LEU A 172 -3.49 4.92 2.66
N ASN A 173 -2.64 3.93 2.91
CA ASN A 173 -1.19 4.05 2.79
C ASN A 173 -0.68 3.07 1.72
N VAL A 174 0.07 3.58 0.75
CA VAL A 174 0.83 2.82 -0.24
C VAL A 174 2.30 2.91 0.15
N MET A 175 2.95 1.77 0.32
CA MET A 175 4.32 1.68 0.81
C MET A 175 5.19 0.85 -0.14
N VAL A 176 6.37 1.36 -0.45
CA VAL A 176 7.38 0.71 -1.29
C VAL A 176 8.76 0.79 -0.64
N GLY A 177 9.66 -0.11 -1.05
CA GLY A 177 11.08 -0.10 -0.65
C GLY A 177 11.94 0.71 -1.62
N ASP A 178 13.20 0.94 -1.26
CA ASP A 178 14.17 1.72 -2.06
C ASP A 178 14.43 1.17 -3.47
N ASP A 179 14.17 -0.12 -3.68
CA ASP A 179 14.25 -0.77 -4.99
C ASP A 179 13.22 -0.25 -6.00
N HIS A 180 12.21 0.49 -5.52
CA HIS A 180 11.17 1.13 -6.34
C HIS A 180 11.50 2.58 -6.71
N ALA A 181 12.61 3.14 -6.23
CA ALA A 181 13.00 4.51 -6.53
C ALA A 181 13.17 4.72 -8.05
N ALA A 182 12.51 5.76 -8.58
CA ALA A 182 12.42 6.03 -10.02
C ALA A 182 11.83 4.90 -10.89
N MET A 183 11.16 3.91 -10.28
CA MET A 183 10.51 2.78 -10.98
C MET A 183 8.97 2.86 -10.97
N VAL A 184 8.42 3.83 -10.23
CA VAL A 184 6.98 3.99 -9.99
C VAL A 184 6.46 5.29 -10.61
N CYS A 185 5.19 5.27 -10.99
CA CYS A 185 4.47 6.37 -11.63
C CYS A 185 3.08 6.47 -11.00
N GLY A 186 2.45 7.64 -11.07
CA GLY A 186 1.09 7.86 -10.56
C GLY A 186 1.00 9.13 -9.73
N ALA A 187 -0.14 9.34 -9.06
CA ALA A 187 -0.32 10.48 -8.17
C ALA A 187 0.71 10.51 -7.02
N CYS A 188 1.20 9.35 -6.57
CA CYS A 188 2.20 9.23 -5.52
C CYS A 188 3.61 9.67 -5.91
N GLY A 189 3.82 10.17 -7.14
CA GLY A 189 5.12 10.62 -7.60
C GLY A 189 5.97 9.51 -8.20
N ASN A 190 7.25 9.80 -8.40
CA ASN A 190 8.24 8.87 -8.97
C ASN A 190 9.21 8.27 -7.94
N PHE A 191 9.17 8.76 -6.70
CA PHE A 191 10.02 8.30 -5.59
C PHE A 191 11.52 8.45 -5.89
N ASP A 192 11.93 9.61 -6.38
CA ASP A 192 13.33 9.92 -6.70
C ASP A 192 14.03 10.81 -5.65
N GLY A 193 13.31 11.16 -4.59
CA GLY A 193 13.78 12.02 -3.51
C GLY A 193 13.54 13.51 -3.75
N ASP A 194 12.92 13.91 -4.87
CA ASP A 194 12.61 15.29 -5.21
C ASP A 194 11.10 15.57 -5.26
N GLN A 195 10.57 15.92 -4.08
CA GLN A 195 9.17 16.34 -3.92
C GLN A 195 8.72 17.49 -4.83
N THR A 196 9.63 18.25 -5.45
CA THR A 196 9.26 19.40 -6.29
C THR A 196 8.72 18.98 -7.65
N ASN A 197 9.02 17.76 -8.11
CA ASN A 197 8.59 17.24 -9.40
C ASN A 197 7.33 16.34 -9.33
N ASP A 198 6.98 15.86 -8.14
CA ASP A 198 5.89 14.89 -7.92
C ASP A 198 4.49 15.40 -8.29
N MET A 199 4.28 16.72 -8.14
CA MET A 199 2.94 17.33 -8.19
C MET A 199 2.78 18.35 -9.30
N LEU A 200 3.70 18.42 -10.26
CA LEU A 200 3.66 19.37 -11.37
C LEU A 200 3.30 18.69 -12.68
N ASP A 201 2.32 19.24 -13.39
CA ASP A 201 2.20 19.02 -14.83
C ASP A 201 3.12 19.98 -15.61
N SER A 202 3.19 19.77 -16.93
CA SER A 202 3.95 20.62 -17.86
C SER A 202 3.50 22.09 -17.89
N GLU A 203 2.40 22.44 -17.21
CA GLU A 203 1.85 23.79 -17.08
C GLU A 203 1.90 24.34 -15.64
N GLY A 204 2.54 23.62 -14.70
CA GLY A 204 2.69 24.03 -13.31
C GLY A 204 1.39 24.01 -12.49
N LYS A 205 0.34 23.32 -12.94
CA LYS A 205 -0.91 23.16 -12.18
C LYS A 205 -0.93 21.86 -11.41
N LYS A 206 -1.41 21.94 -10.16
CA LYS A 206 -1.65 20.81 -9.27
C LYS A 206 -3.09 20.35 -9.41
N PRO A 207 -3.31 19.18 -10.01
CA PRO A 207 -4.36 18.33 -9.47
C PRO A 207 -3.96 16.83 -9.45
N MET A 208 -4.28 16.16 -8.34
CA MET A 208 -4.38 14.68 -8.30
C MET A 208 -5.36 14.17 -9.38
N GLU A 209 -6.24 15.05 -9.87
CA GLU A 209 -7.23 14.86 -10.91
C GLU A 209 -6.63 14.55 -12.30
N LYS A 210 -5.35 14.87 -12.55
CA LYS A 210 -4.66 14.33 -13.74
C LYS A 210 -4.60 12.81 -13.73
N TRP A 211 -4.56 12.22 -12.53
CA TRP A 211 -4.48 10.79 -12.31
C TRP A 211 -5.85 10.15 -12.12
N GLU A 212 -6.93 10.80 -12.57
CA GLU A 212 -8.24 10.17 -12.63
C GLU A 212 -8.18 8.91 -13.51
N ALA A 213 -8.55 7.78 -12.93
CA ALA A 213 -8.54 6.48 -13.58
C ALA A 213 -9.74 6.36 -14.52
N GLN A 214 -9.54 6.77 -15.78
CA GLN A 214 -10.58 6.81 -16.81
C GLN A 214 -11.27 5.46 -17.06
N ASP A 215 -10.59 4.35 -16.80
CA ASP A 215 -11.13 2.99 -16.90
C ASP A 215 -12.04 2.59 -15.72
N PHE A 216 -12.15 3.46 -14.71
CA PHE A 216 -13.01 3.33 -13.53
C PHE A 216 -13.98 4.51 -13.34
N SER A 217 -13.87 5.56 -14.14
CA SER A 217 -14.83 6.67 -14.17
C SER A 217 -16.04 6.31 -15.04
N PRO A 218 -17.28 6.59 -14.57
CA PRO A 218 -18.52 6.25 -15.27
C PRO A 218 -18.80 7.06 -16.54
#